data_AF-A0A0H3VMN6-F1
#
_entry.id   AF-A0A0H3VMN6-F1
#
_cell.length_a   1.000
_cell.length_b   1.000
_cell.length_c   1.000
_cell.angle_alpha   90.00
_cell.angle_beta   90.00
_cell.angle_gamma   90.00
#
_symmetry.space_group_name_H-M   'P 1'
#
loop_
_entity.id
_entity.type
_entity.pdbx_description
1 polymer ?
#
loop_
_entity_poly.entity_id
_entity_poly.type
_entity_poly.pdbx_seq_one_letter_code
_entity_poly.pdbx_strand_id
1 'polypeptide(L)'
;MIKNPLISVILQKEKEENKGSVDLQVLSFTSKIRRLTSHLELHKRDFLSQRGLRIILGKRQRLLAYLSKKNRVRYKKLMDQLDIREPKTR
;
A
#
# COMPACT_ATOMS: atom_id res chain seq x y z
N MET A 1 17.27 5.80 -6.44
CA MET A 1 17.51 5.61 -5.00
C MET A 1 16.34 6.20 -4.22
N ILE A 2 15.44 5.37 -3.69
CA ILE A 2 14.58 5.71 -2.54
C ILE A 2 14.38 4.40 -1.76
N LYS A 3 15.36 4.01 -0.94
CA LYS A 3 15.09 3.05 0.14
C LYS A 3 14.44 3.87 1.24
N ASN A 4 13.11 3.92 1.31
CA ASN A 4 12.43 4.53 2.46
C ASN A 4 12.85 3.74 3.72
N PRO A 5 13.68 4.31 4.61
CA PRO A 5 14.26 3.58 5.75
C PRO A 5 13.21 3.12 6.76
N LEU A 6 12.04 3.76 6.75
CA LEU A 6 10.90 3.44 7.63
C LEU A 6 10.27 2.08 7.32
N ILE A 7 10.36 1.59 6.07
CA ILE A 7 9.78 0.30 5.67
C ILE A 7 10.56 -0.87 6.29
N SER A 8 11.90 -0.75 6.35
CA SER A 8 12.75 -1.75 7.02
C SER A 8 12.58 -1.77 8.53
N VAL A 9 12.31 -0.62 9.15
CA VAL A 9 12.16 -0.49 10.61
C VAL A 9 10.84 -1.12 11.08
N ILE A 10 9.74 -0.96 10.34
CA ILE A 10 8.45 -1.61 10.66
C ILE A 10 8.54 -3.13 10.44
N LEU A 11 9.25 -3.58 9.39
CA LEU A 11 9.43 -5.01 9.09
C LEU A 11 10.31 -5.74 10.13
N GLN A 12 11.24 -5.03 10.79
CA GLN A 12 12.11 -5.63 11.80
C GLN A 12 11.43 -5.81 13.18
N LYS A 13 10.36 -5.08 13.49
CA LYS A 13 9.80 -5.03 14.85
C LYS A 13 8.81 -6.16 15.19
N GLU A 14 8.33 -6.93 14.21
CA GLU A 14 7.33 -8.01 14.42
C GLU A 14 7.60 -9.25 13.55
N LYS A 15 8.84 -9.74 13.56
CA LYS A 15 9.40 -10.50 12.44
C LYS A 15 9.02 -11.98 12.33
N GLU A 16 8.23 -12.59 13.21
CA GLU A 16 7.95 -14.04 13.09
C GLU A 16 6.49 -14.44 12.87
N GLU A 17 5.49 -13.76 13.44
CA GLU A 17 4.09 -14.23 13.34
C GLU A 17 3.21 -13.52 12.30
N ASN A 18 3.62 -12.35 11.78
CA ASN A 18 2.70 -11.45 11.08
C ASN A 18 2.78 -11.45 9.54
N LYS A 19 3.33 -12.50 8.89
CA LYS A 19 3.42 -12.58 7.41
C LYS A 19 2.07 -12.53 6.67
N GLY A 20 0.94 -12.66 7.37
CA GLY A 20 -0.42 -12.48 6.84
C GLY A 20 -1.10 -11.16 7.21
N SER A 21 -0.47 -10.28 7.98
CA SER A 21 -1.10 -9.07 8.49
C SER A 21 -1.53 -8.11 7.36
N VAL A 22 -2.74 -7.57 7.50
CA VAL A 22 -3.31 -6.61 6.52
C VAL A 22 -2.39 -5.40 6.36
N ASP A 23 -1.75 -4.97 7.44
CA ASP A 23 -0.86 -3.80 7.49
C ASP A 23 0.38 -4.01 6.59
N LEU A 24 1.05 -5.17 6.69
CA LEU A 24 2.20 -5.49 5.83
C LEU A 24 1.80 -5.64 4.36
N GLN A 25 0.62 -6.19 4.08
CA GLN A 25 0.12 -6.29 2.70
C GLN A 25 -0.14 -4.92 2.09
N VAL A 26 -0.80 -4.01 2.82
CA VAL A 26 -1.06 -2.63 2.39
C VAL A 26 0.25 -1.86 2.19
N LEU A 27 1.24 -2.05 3.07
CA LEU A 27 2.58 -1.49 2.95
C LEU A 27 3.28 -1.98 1.67
N SER A 28 3.26 -3.29 1.42
CA SER A 28 3.85 -3.90 0.22
C SER A 28 3.19 -3.42 -1.08
N PHE A 29 1.86 -3.29 -1.09
CA PHE A 29 1.16 -2.72 -2.23
C PHE A 29 1.49 -1.25 -2.43
N THR A 30 1.62 -0.47 -1.35
CA THR A 30 1.94 0.95 -1.43
C THR A 30 3.34 1.17 -2.00
N SER A 31 4.33 0.39 -1.59
CA SER A 31 5.69 0.48 -2.16
C SER A 31 5.73 0.09 -3.64
N LYS A 32 5.00 -0.96 -4.03
CA LYS A 32 4.86 -1.37 -5.44
C LYS A 32 4.17 -0.31 -6.29
N ILE A 33 3.09 0.29 -5.79
CA ILE A 33 2.37 1.39 -6.46
C ILE A 33 3.33 2.55 -6.70
N ARG A 34 4.04 3.04 -5.68
CA ARG A 34 5.00 4.16 -5.83
C ARG A 34 6.05 3.87 -6.91
N ARG A 35 6.63 2.65 -6.89
CA ARG A 35 7.64 2.25 -7.88
C ARG A 35 7.08 2.15 -9.30
N LEU A 36 5.90 1.57 -9.47
CA LEU A 36 5.23 1.46 -10.77
C LEU A 36 4.77 2.81 -11.30
N THR A 37 4.30 3.71 -10.44
CA THR A 37 3.94 5.07 -10.82
C THR A 37 5.13 5.80 -11.43
N SER A 38 6.29 5.82 -10.77
CA SER A 38 7.51 6.43 -11.33
C SER A 38 7.99 5.76 -12.63
N HIS A 39 7.81 4.44 -12.76
CA HIS A 39 8.12 3.74 -14.02
C HIS A 39 7.21 4.21 -15.17
N LEU A 40 5.92 4.35 -14.91
CA LEU A 40 4.91 4.74 -15.91
C LEU A 40 4.99 6.22 -16.29
N GLU A 41 5.57 7.08 -15.45
CA GLU A 41 5.90 8.47 -15.80
C GLU A 41 6.88 8.54 -16.99
N LEU A 42 7.86 7.63 -17.02
CA LEU A 42 8.81 7.48 -18.11
C LEU A 42 8.23 6.67 -19.28
N HIS A 43 7.49 5.59 -18.98
CA HIS A 43 6.95 4.66 -19.98
C HIS A 43 5.43 4.78 -20.12
N LYS A 44 4.96 5.93 -20.62
CA LYS A 44 3.52 6.25 -20.72
C LYS A 44 2.70 5.29 -21.60
N ARG A 45 3.34 4.58 -22.53
CA ARG A 45 2.70 3.62 -23.46
C ARG A 45 2.68 2.17 -22.96
N ASP A 46 3.20 1.88 -21.76
CA ASP A 46 3.12 0.54 -21.19
C ASP A 46 1.73 0.28 -20.56
N PHE A 47 0.80 -0.16 -21.40
CA PHE A 47 -0.57 -0.45 -21.00
C PHE A 47 -0.71 -1.71 -20.13
N LEU A 48 0.22 -2.67 -20.25
CA LEU A 48 0.21 -3.89 -19.44
C LEU A 48 0.56 -3.58 -17.99
N SER A 49 1.61 -2.78 -17.78
CA SER A 49 1.98 -2.30 -16.44
C SER A 49 0.92 -1.39 -15.84
N GLN A 50 0.27 -0.52 -16.64
CA GLN A 50 -0.88 0.27 -16.17
C GLN A 50 -2.04 -0.61 -15.69
N ARG A 51 -2.35 -1.69 -16.42
CA ARG A 51 -3.37 -2.65 -16.00
C ARG A 51 -2.99 -3.32 -14.68
N GLY A 52 -1.73 -3.76 -14.54
CA GLY A 52 -1.19 -4.33 -13.30
C GLY A 52 -1.30 -3.36 -12.12
N LEU A 53 -0.96 -2.09 -12.33
CA LEU A 53 -1.08 -1.04 -11.33
C LEU A 53 -2.54 -0.88 -10.85
N ARG A 54 -3.52 -0.84 -11.76
CA ARG A 54 -4.94 -0.74 -11.40
C ARG A 54 -5.41 -1.92 -10.55
N ILE A 55 -4.96 -3.13 -10.88
CA ILE A 55 -5.28 -4.34 -10.10
C ILE A 55 -4.72 -4.23 -8.67
N ILE A 56 -3.46 -3.81 -8.51
CA ILE A 56 -2.83 -3.65 -7.19
C ILE A 56 -3.55 -2.56 -6.38
N LEU A 57 -3.93 -1.45 -7.02
CA LEU A 57 -4.65 -0.37 -6.38
C LEU A 57 -6.03 -0.83 -5.85
N GLY A 58 -6.77 -1.61 -6.65
CA GLY A 58 -8.03 -2.22 -6.23
C GLY A 58 -7.88 -3.21 -5.08
N LYS A 59 -6.84 -4.06 -5.09
CA LYS A 59 -6.53 -4.99 -3.98
C LYS A 59 -6.26 -4.22 -2.69
N ARG A 60 -5.43 -3.17 -2.73
CA ARG A 60 -5.14 -2.31 -1.59
C ARG A 60 -6.41 -1.64 -1.04
N GLN A 61 -7.27 -1.13 -1.92
CA GLN A 61 -8.52 -0.48 -1.52
C GLN A 61 -9.45 -1.46 -0.78
N ARG A 62 -9.59 -2.71 -1.24
CA ARG A 62 -10.39 -3.74 -0.56
C ARG A 62 -9.85 -4.07 0.83
N LEU A 63 -8.52 -4.18 0.98
CA LEU A 63 -7.89 -4.42 2.28
C LEU A 63 -8.11 -3.25 3.25
N LEU A 64 -7.98 -2.02 2.77
CA LEU A 64 -8.25 -0.82 3.56
C LEU A 64 -9.72 -0.73 3.98
N ALA A 65 -10.66 -1.06 3.09
CA ALA A 65 -12.09 -1.14 3.42
C ALA A 65 -12.41 -2.26 4.43
N TYR A 66 -11.72 -3.39 4.35
CA TYR A 66 -11.82 -4.45 5.37
C TYR A 66 -11.30 -3.95 6.73
N LEU A 67 -10.13 -3.29 6.74
CA LEU A 67 -9.52 -2.79 7.96
C LEU A 67 -10.37 -1.69 8.60
N SER A 68 -10.97 -0.80 7.81
CA SER A 68 -11.85 0.27 8.33
C SER A 68 -13.09 -0.29 9.02
N LYS A 69 -13.67 -1.39 8.49
CA LYS A 69 -14.80 -2.10 9.10
C LYS A 69 -14.41 -2.84 10.38
N LYS A 70 -13.23 -3.47 10.41
CA LYS A 70 -12.79 -4.28 11.54
C LYS A 70 -12.22 -3.46 12.70
N ASN A 71 -11.40 -2.45 12.39
CA ASN A 71 -10.76 -1.62 13.40
C ASN A 71 -10.40 -0.24 12.83
N ARG A 72 -11.23 0.76 13.15
CA ARG A 72 -11.08 2.13 12.67
C ARG A 72 -9.82 2.83 13.19
N VAL A 73 -9.37 2.50 14.41
CA VAL A 73 -8.15 3.09 15.01
C VAL A 73 -6.90 2.62 14.27
N ARG A 74 -6.82 1.31 14.00
CA ARG A 74 -5.72 0.73 13.19
C ARG A 74 -5.71 1.29 11.77
N TYR A 75 -6.89 1.39 11.16
CA TYR A 75 -7.05 2.00 9.84
C TYR A 75 -6.48 3.42 9.79
N LYS A 76 -6.92 4.30 10.70
CA LYS A 76 -6.45 5.70 10.75
C LYS A 76 -4.94 5.78 10.93
N LYS A 77 -4.39 5.02 11.89
CA LYS A 77 -2.93 4.96 12.13
C LYS A 77 -2.16 4.52 10.88
N LEU A 78 -2.66 3.50 10.18
CA LEU A 78 -2.02 3.00 8.96
C LEU A 78 -2.08 4.03 7.82
N MET A 79 -3.19 4.75 7.69
CA MET A 79 -3.33 5.82 6.71
C MET A 79 -2.37 6.98 6.95
N ASP A 80 -2.29 7.43 8.21
CA ASP A 80 -1.39 8.50 8.63
C ASP A 80 0.08 8.11 8.39
N GLN A 81 0.44 6.85 8.68
CA GLN A 81 1.80 6.33 8.46
C GLN A 81 2.20 6.22 6.98
N LEU A 82 1.25 5.89 6.10
CA LEU A 82 1.52 5.65 4.68
C LEU A 82 1.25 6.87 3.79
N ASP A 83 0.75 7.96 4.38
CA ASP A 83 0.30 9.16 3.68
C ASP A 83 -0.65 8.80 2.52
N ILE A 84 -1.64 7.97 2.85
CA ILE A 84 -2.67 7.54 1.88
C ILE A 84 -3.88 8.46 2.07
N ARG A 85 -4.37 9.04 0.98
CA ARG A 85 -5.60 9.83 1.01
C ARG A 85 -6.82 8.96 1.31
N GLU A 86 -7.70 9.44 2.18
CA GLU A 86 -8.99 8.79 2.44
C GLU A 86 -9.82 8.66 1.16
N PRO A 87 -10.37 7.47 0.88
CA PRO A 87 -11.33 7.34 -0.21
C PRO A 87 -12.55 8.20 0.15
N LYS A 88 -12.95 9.10 -0.76
CA LYS A 88 -14.22 9.82 -0.62
C LYS A 88 -15.35 8.81 -0.67
N THR A 89 -15.94 8.52 0.47
CA THR A 89 -17.21 7.78 0.54
C THR A 89 -18.25 8.63 -0.18
N ARG A 90 -18.79 8.12 -1.29
CA ARG A 90 -20.02 8.66 -1.88
C ARG A 90 -21.22 8.05 -1.17
#